data_AF-A0A524EA20-F1
#
_entry.id   AF-A0A524EA20-F1
#
_cell.length_a   1.000
_cell.length_b   1.000
_cell.length_c   1.000
_cell.angle_alpha   90.00
_cell.angle_beta   90.00
_cell.angle_gamma   90.00
#
_symmetry.space_group_name_H-M   'P 1'
#
loop_
_entity.id
_entity.type
_entity.pdbx_description
1 polymer ?
#
loop_
_entity_poly.entity_id
_entity_poly.type
_entity_poly.pdbx_seq_one_letter_code
_entity_poly.pdbx_strand_id
1 'polypeptide(L)'
;MDVRLQNARSLYDERSKIALAAFIAIFAVTCYLFYSPGIYTIGIEPPEGIPSGWVRGFEVVYSFNTAGFILAVSLMVFVYGFWQWAFLPAPAATYTMAVLEGLYGSRAIIERLIGKRFRIKTGKGSHIDITCRIKESGTDQWFTYEAKSSRIRNPRLENLALRHGMHVKNDRITSWMGNDELHSRLILMSRAMRLATSLP
;
A
#
# COMPACT_ATOMS: atom_id res chain seq x y z
N MET A 1 4.39 6.89 22.18
CA MET A 1 4.73 6.25 20.89
C MET A 1 6.02 5.44 21.09
N ASP A 2 6.01 4.15 20.77
CA ASP A 2 7.17 3.25 20.91
C ASP A 2 8.37 3.77 20.08
N VAL A 3 9.59 3.68 20.63
CA VAL A 3 10.85 4.08 19.98
C VAL A 3 10.99 3.42 18.59
N ARG A 4 10.53 2.18 18.43
CA ARG A 4 10.57 1.47 17.14
C ARG A 4 9.66 2.12 16.09
N LEU A 5 8.50 2.61 16.51
CA LEU A 5 7.56 3.29 15.60
C LEU A 5 8.07 4.70 15.25
N GLN A 6 8.73 5.38 16.19
CA GLN A 6 9.37 6.67 15.90
C GLN A 6 10.50 6.50 14.88
N ASN A 7 11.36 5.48 15.05
CA ASN A 7 12.40 5.14 14.08
C ASN A 7 11.82 4.69 12.73
N ALA A 8 10.69 3.97 12.73
CA ALA A 8 10.02 3.61 11.49
C ALA A 8 9.51 4.83 10.72
N ARG A 9 8.98 5.82 11.43
CA ARG A 9 8.50 7.08 10.86
C ARG A 9 9.66 7.87 10.24
N SER A 10 10.74 8.10 10.97
CA SER A 10 11.90 8.83 10.43
C SER A 10 12.48 8.15 9.19
N LEU A 11 12.62 6.81 9.22
CA LEU A 11 13.08 6.04 8.07
C LEU A 11 12.14 6.12 6.87
N TYR A 12 10.82 6.19 7.10
CA TYR A 12 9.86 6.35 6.00
C TYR A 12 9.98 7.73 5.36
N ASP A 13 10.08 8.79 6.18
CA ASP A 13 10.26 10.17 5.72
C ASP A 13 11.59 10.39 4.99
N GLU A 14 12.68 9.80 5.49
CA GLU A 14 13.98 9.89 4.81
C GLU A 14 13.96 9.17 3.47
N ARG A 15 13.42 7.95 3.43
CA ARG A 15 13.39 7.16 2.19
C ARG A 15 12.42 7.73 1.17
N SER A 16 11.30 8.32 1.59
CA SER A 16 10.38 9.02 0.67
C SER A 16 11.07 10.22 0.03
N LYS A 17 11.84 11.01 0.79
CA LYS A 17 12.66 12.11 0.26
C LYS A 17 13.73 11.63 -0.71
N ILE A 18 14.46 10.56 -0.38
CA ILE A 18 15.49 9.97 -1.26
C ILE A 18 14.84 9.46 -2.55
N ALA A 19 13.72 8.76 -2.45
CA ALA A 19 12.98 8.25 -3.61
C ALA A 19 12.46 9.39 -4.49
N LEU A 20 11.95 10.48 -3.89
CA LEU A 20 11.53 11.67 -4.62
C LEU A 20 12.71 12.37 -5.32
N ALA A 21 13.85 12.51 -4.64
CA ALA A 21 15.06 13.08 -5.25
C ALA A 21 15.57 12.25 -6.43
N ALA A 22 15.59 10.91 -6.29
CA ALA A 22 15.93 10.00 -7.37
C ALA A 22 14.92 10.10 -8.54
N PHE A 23 13.63 10.23 -8.23
CA PHE A 23 12.58 10.45 -9.24
C PHE A 23 12.84 11.73 -10.04
N ILE A 24 13.15 12.84 -9.37
CA ILE A 24 13.47 14.12 -10.04
C ILE A 24 14.71 13.97 -10.94
N ALA A 25 15.77 13.30 -10.47
CA ALA A 25 16.98 13.09 -11.24
C ALA A 25 16.74 12.23 -12.49
N ILE A 26 16.06 11.09 -12.34
CA ILE A 26 15.71 10.23 -13.47
C ILE A 26 14.80 10.98 -14.44
N PHE A 27 13.84 11.77 -13.95
CA PHE A 27 12.95 12.56 -14.78
C PHE A 27 13.74 13.58 -15.62
N ALA A 28 14.71 14.27 -15.02
CA ALA A 28 15.59 15.19 -15.74
C ALA A 28 16.43 14.48 -16.81
N VAL A 29 16.95 13.29 -16.51
CA VAL A 29 17.67 12.45 -17.49
C VAL A 29 16.75 11.99 -18.61
N THR A 30 15.52 11.57 -18.30
CA THR A 30 14.52 11.18 -19.29
C THR A 30 14.16 12.37 -20.19
N CYS A 31 13.93 13.56 -19.64
CA CYS A 31 13.74 14.77 -20.42
C CYS A 31 14.93 15.04 -21.35
N TYR A 32 16.15 14.93 -20.86
CA TYR A 32 17.35 15.11 -21.67
C TYR A 32 17.45 14.07 -22.79
N LEU A 33 17.24 12.79 -22.51
CA LEU A 33 17.33 11.72 -23.52
C LEU A 33 16.27 11.84 -24.62
N PHE A 34 15.05 12.28 -24.27
CA PHE A 34 13.95 12.37 -25.23
C PHE A 34 13.91 13.70 -26.01
N TYR A 35 14.50 14.78 -25.46
CA TYR A 35 14.42 16.12 -26.04
C TYR A 35 15.76 16.82 -26.33
N SER A 36 16.90 16.32 -25.85
CA SER A 36 18.24 16.87 -26.17
C SER A 36 18.88 16.36 -27.46
N PRO A 37 18.75 15.08 -27.88
CA PRO A 37 19.15 14.70 -29.23
C PRO A 37 18.07 15.24 -30.16
N GLY A 38 18.33 16.42 -30.72
CA GLY A 38 17.34 17.20 -31.48
C GLY A 38 16.59 16.31 -32.46
N ILE A 39 15.27 16.16 -32.24
CA ILE A 39 14.27 15.35 -32.99
C ILE A 39 14.93 14.54 -34.12
N TYR A 40 15.70 13.50 -33.76
CA TYR A 40 16.40 12.72 -34.77
C TYR A 40 15.34 11.92 -35.53
N THR A 41 15.21 12.27 -36.80
CA THR A 41 14.50 11.55 -37.87
C THR A 41 12.97 11.51 -37.79
N ILE A 42 12.32 12.55 -38.31
CA ILE A 42 11.08 12.36 -39.08
C ILE A 42 11.41 12.74 -40.52
N GLY A 43 12.08 11.82 -41.22
CA GLY A 43 12.24 11.89 -42.66
C GLY A 43 11.00 11.31 -43.31
N ILE A 44 9.93 12.09 -43.38
CA ILE A 44 8.74 11.75 -44.16
C ILE A 44 8.28 13.05 -44.82
N GLU A 45 8.46 13.14 -46.14
CA GLU A 45 7.78 14.17 -46.92
C GLU A 45 6.27 14.05 -46.65
N PRO A 46 5.57 15.15 -46.32
CA PRO A 46 4.15 15.09 -46.00
C PRO A 46 3.37 14.51 -47.19
N PRO A 47 2.37 13.63 -46.95
CA PRO A 47 1.48 13.17 -48.01
C PRO A 47 0.85 14.36 -48.74
N GLU A 48 0.89 14.36 -50.08
CA GLU A 48 0.35 15.44 -50.89
C GLU A 48 -1.12 15.73 -50.51
N GLY A 49 -1.38 16.94 -49.99
CA GLY A 49 -2.73 17.41 -49.64
C GLY A 49 -2.92 17.92 -48.22
N ILE A 50 -1.95 17.72 -47.31
CA ILE A 50 -2.04 18.24 -45.93
C ILE A 50 -1.14 19.47 -45.77
N PRO A 51 -1.64 20.63 -45.27
CA PRO A 51 -0.82 21.81 -45.04
C PRO A 51 0.38 21.50 -44.14
N SER A 52 1.59 21.84 -44.60
CA SER A 52 2.86 21.49 -43.96
C SER A 52 2.98 21.92 -42.48
N GLY A 53 2.28 22.99 -42.08
CA GLY A 53 2.22 23.45 -40.70
C GLY A 53 1.43 22.53 -39.76
N TRP A 54 0.40 21.84 -40.26
CA TRP A 54 -0.40 20.89 -39.47
C TRP A 54 0.30 19.54 -39.33
N VAL A 55 0.97 19.07 -40.40
CA VAL A 55 1.76 17.82 -40.35
C VAL A 55 2.93 17.95 -39.38
N ARG A 56 3.69 19.04 -39.45
CA ARG A 56 4.79 19.33 -38.50
C ARG A 56 4.29 19.50 -37.07
N GLY A 57 3.11 20.08 -36.87
CA GLY A 57 2.49 20.20 -35.55
C GLY A 57 2.11 18.85 -34.95
N PHE A 58 1.47 17.97 -35.74
CA PHE A 58 1.10 16.62 -35.31
C PHE A 58 2.31 15.69 -35.15
N GLU A 59 3.34 15.80 -35.99
CA GLU A 59 4.56 15.01 -35.89
C GLU A 59 5.41 15.37 -34.66
N VAL A 60 5.41 16.64 -34.23
CA VAL A 60 6.07 17.05 -32.98
C VAL A 60 5.29 16.58 -31.75
N VAL A 61 3.95 16.67 -31.79
CA VAL A 61 3.07 16.26 -30.68
C VAL A 61 2.97 14.73 -30.57
N TYR A 62 2.99 14.01 -31.69
CA TYR A 62 2.89 12.55 -31.81
C TYR A 62 4.22 11.92 -32.23
N SER A 63 5.35 12.55 -31.93
CA SER A 63 6.65 11.91 -32.11
C SER A 63 6.71 10.67 -31.21
N PHE A 64 7.33 9.59 -31.70
CA PHE A 64 7.62 8.41 -30.87
C PHE A 64 8.29 8.78 -29.54
N ASN A 65 9.01 9.92 -29.51
CA ASN A 65 9.63 10.46 -28.30
C ASN A 65 8.60 10.95 -27.27
N THR A 66 7.53 11.64 -27.67
CA THR A 66 6.48 12.10 -26.72
C THR A 66 5.72 10.91 -26.12
N ALA A 67 5.41 9.89 -26.93
CA ALA A 67 4.76 8.67 -26.43
C ALA A 67 5.67 7.88 -25.49
N GLY A 68 6.95 7.72 -25.85
CA GLY A 68 7.96 7.07 -25.00
C GLY A 68 8.23 7.83 -23.70
N PHE A 69 8.23 9.16 -23.74
CA PHE A 69 8.35 10.02 -22.57
C PHE A 69 7.17 9.83 -21.61
N ILE A 70 5.93 9.89 -22.12
CA ILE A 70 4.72 9.68 -21.30
C ILE A 70 4.74 8.28 -20.67
N LEU A 71 5.13 7.25 -21.43
CA LEU A 71 5.24 5.89 -20.94
C LEU A 71 6.30 5.78 -19.83
N ALA A 72 7.47 6.39 -20.01
CA ALA A 72 8.56 6.39 -19.04
C ALA A 72 8.14 7.10 -17.75
N VAL A 73 7.56 8.31 -17.84
CA VAL A 73 7.06 9.06 -16.68
C VAL A 73 5.96 8.27 -15.95
N SER A 74 5.03 7.67 -16.70
CA SER A 74 3.99 6.83 -16.11
C SER A 74 4.60 5.66 -15.34
N LEU A 75 5.55 4.93 -15.94
CA LEU A 75 6.22 3.81 -15.30
C LEU A 75 6.98 4.24 -14.05
N MET A 76 7.63 5.41 -14.05
CA MET A 76 8.29 5.96 -12.87
C MET A 76 7.29 6.26 -11.74
N VAL A 77 6.15 6.88 -12.06
CA VAL A 77 5.09 7.16 -11.08
C VAL A 77 4.52 5.86 -10.52
N PHE A 78 4.30 4.86 -11.37
CA PHE A 78 3.87 3.52 -10.94
C PHE A 78 4.90 2.85 -10.04
N VAL A 79 6.20 2.92 -10.35
CA VAL A 79 7.27 2.38 -9.50
C VAL A 79 7.31 3.08 -8.15
N TYR A 80 7.22 4.41 -8.13
CA TYR A 80 7.18 5.18 -6.89
C TYR A 80 5.95 4.82 -6.04
N GLY A 81 4.76 4.80 -6.65
CA GLY A 81 3.51 4.42 -5.98
C GLY A 81 3.55 2.98 -5.47
N PHE A 82 4.07 2.05 -6.27
CA PHE A 82 4.26 0.65 -5.88
C PHE A 82 5.24 0.54 -4.71
N TRP A 83 6.35 1.27 -4.74
CA TRP A 83 7.32 1.29 -3.64
C TRP A 83 6.68 1.80 -2.35
N GLN A 84 5.96 2.92 -2.39
CA GLN A 84 5.26 3.49 -1.23
C GLN A 84 4.19 2.54 -0.67
N TRP A 85 3.49 1.81 -1.54
CA TRP A 85 2.48 0.83 -1.16
C TRP A 85 3.11 -0.45 -0.55
N ALA A 86 4.15 -0.99 -1.19
CA ALA A 86 4.77 -2.26 -0.84
C ALA A 86 5.65 -2.14 0.40
N PHE A 87 6.30 -1.01 0.59
CA PHE A 87 7.34 -0.83 1.59
C PHE A 87 6.76 -0.56 2.98
N LEU A 88 7.01 -1.47 3.92
CA LEU A 88 6.85 -1.24 5.35
C LEU A 88 8.25 -1.12 5.98
N PRO A 89 8.58 -0.02 6.68
CA PRO A 89 9.86 0.11 7.37
C PRO A 89 10.12 -1.07 8.31
N ALA A 90 11.35 -1.59 8.32
CA ALA A 90 11.72 -2.75 9.14
C ALA A 90 11.39 -2.58 10.64
N PRO A 91 11.55 -1.40 11.27
CA PRO A 91 11.17 -1.22 12.66
C PRO A 91 9.65 -1.32 12.91
N ALA A 92 8.81 -0.86 11.96
CA ALA A 92 7.36 -1.03 12.06
C ALA A 92 6.94 -2.49 11.83
N ALA A 93 7.63 -3.20 10.92
CA ALA A 93 7.39 -4.62 10.69
C ALA A 93 7.75 -5.45 11.92
N THR A 94 8.89 -5.19 12.55
CA THR A 94 9.33 -5.89 13.78
C THR A 94 8.47 -5.56 14.99
N TYR A 95 8.04 -4.30 15.16
CA TYR A 95 7.03 -3.95 16.18
C TYR A 95 5.75 -4.75 15.98
N THR A 96 5.21 -4.74 14.76
CA THR A 96 3.95 -5.43 14.46
C THR A 96 4.09 -6.93 14.72
N MET A 97 5.16 -7.57 14.22
CA MET A 97 5.43 -8.99 14.48
C MET A 97 5.52 -9.29 15.98
N ALA A 98 6.24 -8.48 16.75
CA ALA A 98 6.38 -8.68 18.20
C ALA A 98 5.03 -8.61 18.93
N VAL A 99 4.14 -7.69 18.53
CA VAL A 99 2.78 -7.60 19.09
C VAL A 99 1.97 -8.86 18.74
N LEU A 100 2.08 -9.37 17.51
CA LEU A 100 1.37 -10.57 17.08
C LEU A 100 1.89 -11.84 17.76
N GLU A 101 3.20 -11.98 17.87
CA GLU A 101 3.86 -13.09 18.58
C GLU A 101 3.53 -13.06 20.08
N GLY A 102 3.49 -11.87 20.70
CA GLY A 102 3.07 -11.71 22.10
C GLY A 102 1.63 -12.15 22.35
N LEU A 103 0.73 -11.92 21.39
CA LEU A 103 -0.71 -12.18 21.54
C LEU A 103 -1.11 -13.63 21.22
N TYR A 104 -0.54 -14.20 20.16
CA TYR A 104 -0.89 -15.56 19.72
C TYR A 104 0.15 -16.62 20.15
N GLY A 105 1.26 -16.20 20.74
CA GLY A 105 2.35 -17.04 21.19
C GLY A 105 3.30 -17.48 20.08
N SER A 106 4.45 -18.02 20.48
CA SER A 106 5.55 -18.45 19.57
C SER A 106 5.20 -19.62 18.64
N ARG A 107 4.05 -20.29 18.85
CA ARG A 107 3.58 -21.40 18.01
C ARG A 107 2.57 -20.95 16.94
N ALA A 108 2.20 -19.67 16.91
CA ALA A 108 1.28 -19.14 15.92
C ALA A 108 1.96 -19.01 14.55
N ILE A 109 1.28 -19.42 13.49
CA ILE A 109 1.77 -19.24 12.12
C ILE A 109 1.40 -17.82 11.69
N ILE A 110 2.38 -16.92 11.71
CA ILE A 110 2.27 -15.52 11.26
C ILE A 110 2.99 -15.40 9.92
N GLU A 111 2.23 -15.19 8.86
CA GLU A 111 2.74 -15.02 7.49
C GLU A 111 2.80 -13.53 7.15
N ARG A 112 3.98 -13.06 6.76
CA ARG A 112 4.13 -11.73 6.17
C ARG A 112 3.79 -11.82 4.68
N LEU A 113 2.76 -11.11 4.26
CA LEU A 113 2.34 -11.04 2.87
C LEU A 113 2.97 -9.83 2.16
N ILE A 114 2.92 -9.82 0.83
CA ILE A 114 3.35 -8.66 0.04
C ILE A 114 2.51 -7.44 0.43
N GLY A 115 3.19 -6.30 0.51
CA GLY A 115 2.61 -5.07 1.03
C GLY A 115 2.67 -5.03 2.55
N LYS A 116 2.08 -3.98 3.12
CA LYS A 116 2.00 -3.74 4.56
C LYS A 116 1.01 -4.73 5.24
N ARG A 117 1.07 -6.03 4.93
CA ARG A 117 0.07 -7.06 5.26
C ARG A 117 0.65 -8.23 6.03
N PHE A 118 -0.10 -8.71 7.02
CA PHE A 118 0.22 -9.84 7.87
C PHE A 118 -0.99 -10.75 7.95
N ARG A 119 -0.79 -12.06 7.96
CA ARG A 119 -1.85 -13.06 8.13
C ARG A 119 -1.53 -13.95 9.29
N ILE A 120 -2.50 -14.14 10.16
CA ILE A 120 -2.38 -14.98 11.35
C ILE A 120 -3.32 -16.16 11.17
N LYS A 121 -2.79 -17.38 11.17
CA LYS A 121 -3.63 -18.58 11.13
C LYS A 121 -4.09 -18.90 12.55
N THR A 122 -5.37 -18.70 12.80
CA THR A 122 -6.05 -19.18 14.00
C THR A 122 -6.58 -20.58 13.67
N GLY A 123 -6.34 -21.61 14.49
CA GLY A 123 -6.61 -23.01 14.12
C GLY A 123 -8.00 -23.31 13.49
N LYS A 124 -8.16 -24.50 12.89
CA LYS A 124 -9.38 -24.94 12.16
C LYS A 124 -9.69 -24.09 10.90
N GLY A 125 -8.67 -23.69 10.14
CA GLY A 125 -8.84 -22.98 8.86
C GLY A 125 -9.26 -21.51 8.96
N SER A 126 -9.34 -20.95 10.16
CA SER A 126 -9.64 -19.54 10.38
C SER A 126 -8.36 -18.68 10.27
N HIS A 127 -8.52 -17.40 9.95
CA HIS A 127 -7.38 -16.49 9.90
C HIS A 127 -7.79 -15.05 10.19
N ILE A 128 -6.80 -14.24 10.56
CA ILE A 128 -6.93 -12.80 10.72
C ILE A 128 -5.91 -12.14 9.80
N ASP A 129 -6.42 -11.34 8.86
CA ASP A 129 -5.61 -10.50 7.98
C ASP A 129 -5.46 -9.12 8.59
N ILE A 130 -4.23 -8.67 8.80
CA ILE A 130 -3.90 -7.36 9.34
C ILE A 130 -3.19 -6.54 8.26
N THR A 131 -3.74 -5.39 7.91
CA THR A 131 -3.12 -4.44 6.97
C THR A 131 -2.72 -3.17 7.71
N CYS A 132 -1.43 -2.86 7.72
CA CYS A 132 -0.91 -1.60 8.22
C CYS A 132 -1.03 -0.52 7.14
N ARG A 133 -1.55 0.65 7.50
CA ARG A 133 -1.53 1.87 6.69
C ARG A 133 -0.74 2.94 7.43
N ILE A 134 0.15 3.58 6.68
CA ILE A 134 0.90 4.75 7.14
C ILE A 134 0.08 5.96 6.70
N LYS A 135 -0.37 6.78 7.64
CA LYS A 135 -1.09 8.03 7.34
C LYS A 135 -0.09 9.19 7.32
N GLU A 136 -0.10 9.96 6.24
CA GLU A 136 0.64 11.20 6.15
C GLU A 136 -0.23 12.37 6.68
N SER A 137 0.21 12.95 7.81
CA SER A 137 -0.25 14.22 8.42
C SER A 137 -1.59 14.24 9.18
N GLY A 138 -1.63 15.09 10.23
CA GLY A 138 -2.85 15.57 10.89
C GLY A 138 -3.36 14.79 12.10
N THR A 139 -2.93 13.54 12.29
CA THR A 139 -3.33 12.71 13.45
C THR A 139 -2.12 12.17 14.19
N ASP A 140 -2.17 12.10 15.51
CA ASP A 140 -1.11 11.53 16.36
C ASP A 140 -0.78 10.05 16.03
N GLN A 141 -1.67 9.37 15.31
CA GLN A 141 -1.50 7.97 14.88
C GLN A 141 -0.99 7.86 13.45
N TRP A 142 0.34 7.81 13.31
CA TRP A 142 1.03 7.59 12.03
C TRP A 142 0.80 6.17 11.46
N PHE A 143 0.72 5.17 12.34
CA PHE A 143 0.49 3.78 11.96
C PHE A 143 -0.90 3.35 12.39
N THR A 144 -1.74 3.06 11.39
CA THR A 144 -3.09 2.54 11.59
C THR A 144 -3.17 1.12 11.06
N TYR A 145 -3.91 0.25 11.73
CA TYR A 145 -4.04 -1.14 11.39
C TYR A 145 -5.50 -1.45 11.08
N GLU A 146 -5.74 -2.18 10.00
CA GLU A 146 -7.02 -2.77 9.67
C GLU A 146 -6.94 -4.27 9.91
N ALA A 147 -7.69 -4.79 10.88
CA ALA A 147 -7.81 -6.23 11.11
C ALA A 147 -9.10 -6.75 10.46
N LYS A 148 -9.01 -7.87 9.75
CA LYS A 148 -10.12 -8.55 9.05
C LYS A 148 -10.12 -10.03 9.37
N SER A 149 -11.25 -10.57 9.80
CA SER A 149 -11.37 -12.00 10.03
C SER A 149 -11.52 -12.74 8.70
N SER A 150 -11.31 -14.05 8.74
CA SER A 150 -11.88 -14.97 7.75
C SER A 150 -13.41 -14.79 7.67
N ARG A 151 -14.02 -15.23 6.57
CA ARG A 151 -15.48 -15.20 6.45
C ARG A 151 -16.11 -16.10 7.52
N ILE A 152 -17.13 -15.60 8.21
CA ILE A 152 -17.88 -16.30 9.23
C ILE A 152 -19.35 -16.25 8.84
N ARG A 153 -19.96 -17.42 8.60
CA ARG A 153 -21.40 -17.51 8.39
C ARG A 153 -22.07 -17.64 9.74
N ASN A 154 -22.57 -16.53 10.27
CA ASN A 154 -23.37 -16.52 11.50
C ASN A 154 -24.44 -15.41 11.38
N PRO A 155 -25.74 -15.71 11.54
CA PRO A 155 -26.81 -14.72 11.40
C PRO A 155 -26.75 -13.62 12.47
N ARG A 156 -26.05 -13.85 13.58
CA ARG A 156 -25.85 -12.89 14.68
C ARG A 156 -24.48 -12.22 14.64
N LEU A 157 -23.71 -12.36 13.55
CA LEU A 157 -22.35 -11.85 13.44
C LEU A 157 -22.26 -10.35 13.68
N GLU A 158 -23.21 -9.57 13.16
CA GLU A 158 -23.24 -8.11 13.31
C GLU A 158 -23.44 -7.69 14.76
N ASN A 159 -24.44 -8.26 15.44
CA ASN A 159 -24.66 -8.03 16.87
C ASN A 159 -23.46 -8.41 17.72
N LEU A 160 -22.78 -9.51 17.36
CA LEU A 160 -21.60 -9.99 18.07
C LEU A 160 -20.40 -9.06 17.85
N ALA A 161 -20.17 -8.60 16.63
CA ALA A 161 -19.12 -7.65 16.30
C ALA A 161 -19.34 -6.31 17.02
N LEU A 162 -20.57 -5.79 17.03
CA LEU A 162 -20.91 -4.53 17.70
C LEU A 162 -20.65 -4.59 19.21
N ARG A 163 -20.95 -5.72 19.88
CA ARG A 163 -20.64 -5.92 21.30
C ARG A 163 -19.15 -5.84 21.63
N HIS A 164 -18.30 -6.09 20.64
CA HIS A 164 -16.84 -5.98 20.75
C HIS A 164 -16.29 -4.70 20.10
N GLY A 165 -17.16 -3.75 19.72
CA GLY A 165 -16.78 -2.47 19.11
C GLY A 165 -16.18 -2.64 17.71
N MET A 166 -16.70 -3.59 16.92
CA MET A 166 -16.23 -3.91 15.56
C MET A 166 -17.37 -3.84 14.56
N HIS A 167 -17.01 -3.76 13.28
CA HIS A 167 -17.96 -3.71 12.18
C HIS A 167 -17.92 -5.01 11.38
N VAL A 168 -19.02 -5.34 10.73
CA VAL A 168 -19.06 -6.46 9.78
C VAL A 168 -19.04 -5.92 8.35
N LYS A 169 -18.21 -6.51 7.50
CA LYS A 169 -18.18 -6.22 6.06
C LYS A 169 -17.94 -7.52 5.28
N ASN A 170 -18.84 -7.86 4.36
CA ASN A 170 -18.75 -9.07 3.52
C ASN A 170 -18.55 -10.36 4.35
N ASP A 171 -19.38 -10.56 5.38
CA ASP A 171 -19.32 -11.68 6.34
C ASP A 171 -18.00 -11.79 7.11
N ARG A 172 -17.27 -10.68 7.26
CA ARG A 172 -16.02 -10.62 8.03
C ARG A 172 -16.12 -9.57 9.11
N ILE A 173 -15.59 -9.87 10.28
CA ILE A 173 -15.37 -8.89 11.34
C ILE A 173 -14.20 -8.01 10.90
N THR A 174 -14.39 -6.71 10.96
CA THR A 174 -13.43 -5.69 10.52
C THR A 174 -13.31 -4.60 11.59
N SER A 175 -12.08 -4.16 11.83
CA SER A 175 -11.80 -3.09 12.79
C SER A 175 -10.58 -2.28 12.38
N TRP A 176 -10.69 -0.96 12.49
CA TRP A 176 -9.59 -0.02 12.37
C TRP A 176 -9.09 0.32 13.76
N MET A 177 -7.77 0.33 13.94
CA MET A 177 -7.15 0.58 15.24
C MET A 177 -5.82 1.32 15.09
N GLY A 178 -5.51 2.16 16.07
CA GLY A 178 -4.18 2.74 16.22
C GLY A 178 -3.16 1.71 16.70
N ASN A 179 -1.89 2.10 16.71
CA ASN A 179 -0.79 1.29 17.26
C ASN A 179 -0.98 0.95 18.75
N ASP A 180 -1.56 1.87 19.54
CA ASP A 180 -1.76 1.70 20.98
C ASP A 180 -2.95 0.76 21.28
N GLU A 181 -3.92 0.69 20.38
CA GLU A 181 -5.09 -0.19 20.49
C GLU A 181 -4.90 -1.56 19.85
N LEU A 182 -3.83 -1.75 19.07
CA LEU A 182 -3.61 -2.95 18.26
C LEU A 182 -3.73 -4.23 19.12
N HIS A 183 -3.08 -4.23 20.28
CA HIS A 183 -3.08 -5.38 21.17
C HIS A 183 -4.49 -5.69 21.72
N SER A 184 -5.16 -4.71 22.34
CA SER A 184 -6.47 -4.92 22.96
C SER A 184 -7.56 -5.28 21.94
N ARG A 185 -7.55 -4.63 20.77
CA ARG A 185 -8.51 -4.89 19.70
C ARG A 185 -8.35 -6.27 19.07
N LEU A 186 -7.12 -6.76 18.90
CA LEU A 186 -6.89 -8.12 18.40
C LEU A 186 -7.35 -9.19 19.40
N ILE A 187 -7.20 -8.97 20.71
CA ILE A 187 -7.77 -9.87 21.73
C ILE A 187 -9.29 -9.91 21.60
N LEU A 188 -9.95 -8.74 21.56
CA LEU A 188 -11.40 -8.66 21.39
C LEU A 188 -11.87 -9.33 20.11
N MET A 189 -11.11 -9.19 19.02
CA MET A 189 -11.42 -9.79 17.73
C MET A 189 -11.32 -11.32 17.80
N SER A 190 -10.26 -11.84 18.40
CA SER A 190 -10.09 -13.28 18.58
C SER A 190 -11.22 -13.89 19.42
N ARG A 191 -11.68 -13.17 20.46
CA ARG A 191 -12.82 -13.56 21.28
C ARG A 191 -14.13 -13.52 20.48
N ALA A 192 -14.35 -12.47 19.71
CA ALA A 192 -15.51 -12.32 18.85
C ALA A 192 -15.59 -13.46 17.82
N MET A 193 -14.46 -13.76 17.17
CA MET A 193 -14.37 -14.88 16.21
C MET A 193 -14.67 -16.21 16.88
N ARG A 194 -14.08 -16.50 18.05
CA ARG A 194 -14.35 -17.73 18.80
C ARG A 194 -15.84 -17.89 19.07
N LEU A 195 -16.49 -16.86 19.61
CA LEU A 195 -17.93 -16.88 19.91
C LEU A 195 -18.78 -17.05 18.65
N ALA A 196 -18.44 -16.36 17.56
CA ALA A 196 -19.18 -16.44 16.30
C ALA A 196 -19.02 -17.81 15.61
N THR A 197 -17.91 -18.52 15.84
CA THR A 197 -17.70 -19.89 15.34
C THR A 197 -18.28 -20.97 16.24
N SER A 198 -18.52 -20.69 17.53
CA SER A 198 -19.08 -21.65 18.47
C SER A 198 -20.61 -21.62 18.57
N LEU A 199 -21.22 -20.49 18.21
CA LEU A 199 -22.67 -20.31 18.24
C LEU A 199 -23.26 -20.68 16.87
N PRO A 200 -24.20 -21.66 16.81
CA PRO A 200 -24.90 -22.00 15.57
C PRO A 200 -25.81 -20.86 15.08
#